data_AF-A0A151IT81-F1
#
_entry.id   AF-A0A151IT81-F1
#
_cell.length_a   1.000
_cell.length_b   1.000
_cell.length_c   1.000
_cell.angle_alpha   90.00
_cell.angle_beta   90.00
_cell.angle_gamma   90.00
#
_symmetry.space_group_name_H-M   'P 1'
#
loop_
_entity.id
_entity.type
_entity.pdbx_description
1 polymer ?
#
loop_
_entity_poly.entity_id
_entity_poly.type
_entity_poly.pdbx_seq_one_letter_code
_entity_poly.pdbx_strand_id
1 'polypeptide(L)'
;MSDPNKFTITALKELLIAHGLSGADTKTELIARLIEADPSGTWPNSEQNEGNDDTESTRQADARDTQPTTSRQQREADLCRREKELAERELVIVRLKLEATRKMLQIERVTEDNRHATTTIDMQRRGVD
;
A
#
# COMPACT_ATOMS: atom_id res chain seq x y z
N MET A 1 -0.61 -0.96 17.82
CA MET A 1 -1.73 -1.81 17.36
C MET A 1 -2.56 -2.15 18.58
N SER A 2 -3.79 -1.63 18.67
CA SER A 2 -4.69 -1.93 19.78
C SER A 2 -5.24 -3.34 19.64
N ASP A 3 -5.36 -4.08 20.76
CA ASP A 3 -5.86 -5.45 20.75
C ASP A 3 -7.39 -5.48 20.55
N PRO A 4 -7.91 -6.00 19.41
CA PRO A 4 -9.35 -6.06 19.14
C PRO A 4 -10.15 -6.89 20.15
N ASN A 5 -9.46 -7.78 20.87
CA ASN A 5 -10.06 -8.64 21.89
C ASN A 5 -10.48 -7.90 23.17
N LYS A 6 -9.98 -6.68 23.39
CA LYS A 6 -10.33 -5.85 24.55
C LYS A 6 -11.72 -5.23 24.44
N PHE A 7 -12.30 -5.18 23.25
CA PHE A 7 -13.64 -4.63 23.05
C PHE A 7 -14.73 -5.65 23.42
N THR A 8 -15.78 -5.16 24.06
CA THR A 8 -17.00 -5.91 24.32
C THR A 8 -17.78 -6.12 23.02
N ILE A 9 -18.62 -7.15 22.96
CA ILE A 9 -19.49 -7.40 21.80
C ILE A 9 -20.41 -6.19 21.57
N THR A 10 -20.88 -5.54 22.64
CA THR A 10 -21.69 -4.34 22.57
C THR A 10 -20.93 -3.18 21.92
N ALA A 11 -19.71 -2.89 22.36
CA ALA A 11 -18.87 -1.84 21.77
C ALA A 11 -18.57 -2.12 20.29
N LEU A 12 -18.30 -3.38 19.93
CA LEU A 12 -18.07 -3.77 18.53
C LEU A 12 -19.33 -3.58 17.67
N LYS A 13 -20.52 -3.87 18.21
CA LYS A 13 -21.79 -3.63 17.52
C LYS A 13 -22.07 -2.15 17.35
N GLU A 14 -21.82 -1.32 18.36
CA GLU A 14 -21.98 0.13 18.28
C GLU A 14 -21.05 0.74 17.23
N LEU A 15 -19.79 0.31 17.19
CA LEU A 15 -18.85 0.70 16.15
C LEU A 15 -19.36 0.30 14.76
N LEU A 16 -19.82 -0.95 14.59
CA LEU A 16 -20.36 -1.39 13.30
C LEU A 16 -21.60 -0.58 12.89
N ILE A 17 -22.51 -0.27 13.82
CA ILE A 17 -23.68 0.58 13.54
C ILE A 17 -23.25 1.99 13.13
N ALA A 18 -22.24 2.57 13.80
CA ALA A 18 -21.67 3.87 13.42
C ALA A 18 -21.07 3.85 12.01
N HIS A 19 -20.52 2.70 11.59
CA HIS A 19 -20.05 2.45 10.23
C HIS A 19 -21.14 2.03 9.24
N GLY A 20 -22.41 1.92 9.65
CA GLY A 20 -23.52 1.48 8.81
C GLY A 20 -23.53 -0.02 8.49
N LEU A 21 -22.85 -0.83 9.30
CA LEU A 21 -22.66 -2.27 9.13
C LEU A 21 -23.54 -3.07 10.11
N SER A 22 -23.93 -4.27 9.69
CA SER A 22 -24.76 -5.16 10.53
C SER A 22 -24.00 -5.67 11.75
N GLY A 23 -24.61 -5.58 12.94
CA GLY A 23 -24.07 -6.07 14.21
C GLY A 23 -24.56 -7.48 14.59
N ALA A 24 -25.03 -8.28 13.64
CA ALA A 24 -25.78 -9.52 13.90
C ALA A 24 -24.93 -10.81 13.96
N ASP A 25 -23.70 -10.74 14.47
CA ASP A 25 -22.73 -11.85 14.34
C ASP A 25 -21.89 -12.07 15.62
N THR A 26 -21.05 -13.11 15.60
CA THR A 26 -20.14 -13.48 16.70
C THR A 26 -19.03 -12.44 16.90
N LYS A 27 -18.44 -12.33 18.11
CA LYS A 27 -17.36 -11.36 18.42
C LYS A 27 -16.24 -11.36 17.38
N THR A 28 -15.86 -12.54 16.91
CA THR A 28 -14.84 -12.76 15.88
C THR A 28 -15.24 -12.18 14.53
N GLU A 29 -16.50 -12.34 14.12
CA GLU A 29 -17.02 -11.80 12.86
C GLU A 29 -17.19 -10.28 12.92
N LEU A 30 -17.59 -9.73 14.08
CA LEU A 30 -17.66 -8.28 14.28
C LEU A 30 -16.28 -7.63 14.13
N ILE A 31 -15.24 -8.23 14.73
CA ILE A 31 -13.85 -7.78 14.60
C ILE A 31 -13.36 -7.89 13.15
N ALA A 32 -13.61 -9.02 12.49
CA ALA A 32 -13.21 -9.22 11.10
C ALA A 32 -13.83 -8.16 10.17
N ARG A 33 -15.12 -7.87 10.35
CA ARG A 33 -15.85 -6.87 9.58
C ARG A 33 -15.35 -5.45 9.83
N LEU A 34 -14.98 -5.11 11.07
CA LEU A 34 -14.37 -3.80 11.39
C LEU A 34 -12.98 -3.65 10.76
N ILE A 35 -12.14 -4.69 10.81
CA ILE A 35 -10.81 -4.68 10.18
C ILE A 35 -10.92 -4.58 8.65
N GLU A 36 -11.91 -5.24 8.05
CA GLU A 36 -12.18 -5.16 6.61
C GLU A 36 -12.69 -3.79 6.19
N ALA A 37 -13.57 -3.18 6.99
CA ALA A 37 -14.13 -1.86 6.72
C ALA A 37 -13.12 -0.72 7.00
N ASP A 38 -12.26 -0.87 8.01
CA ASP A 38 -11.21 0.08 8.35
C ASP A 38 -9.84 -0.62 8.57
N PRO A 39 -9.10 -0.89 7.48
CA PRO A 39 -7.76 -1.48 7.57
C PRO A 39 -6.71 -0.49 8.08
N SER A 40 -7.05 0.81 8.22
CA SER A 40 -6.13 1.83 8.73
C SER A 40 -5.94 1.71 10.25
N GLY A 41 -6.82 1.00 10.94
CA GLY A 41 -6.74 0.80 12.39
C GLY A 41 -7.00 2.10 13.16
N THR A 42 -7.88 2.95 12.65
CA THR A 42 -8.28 4.22 13.28
C THR A 42 -9.46 4.04 14.23
N TRP A 43 -10.27 3.00 14.02
CA TRP A 43 -11.39 2.61 14.88
C TRP A 43 -11.09 2.32 16.37
N PRO A 44 -9.90 1.83 16.80
CA PRO A 44 -9.67 1.55 18.22
C PRO A 44 -9.29 2.81 19.03
N ASN A 45 -9.31 4.00 18.41
CA ASN A 45 -9.00 5.27 19.09
C ASN A 45 -10.26 6.03 19.55
N SER A 46 -11.45 5.45 19.37
CA SER A 46 -12.68 6.02 19.90
C SER A 46 -12.73 5.76 21.40
N GLU A 47 -12.35 6.79 22.15
CA GLU A 47 -12.31 6.86 23.61
C GLU A 47 -13.63 6.40 24.25
N GLN A 48 -13.77 5.12 24.63
CA GLN A 48 -14.70 4.64 25.67
C GLN A 48 -14.66 3.12 25.80
N ASN A 49 -14.17 2.63 26.95
CA ASN A 49 -14.94 1.88 27.94
C ASN A 49 -14.00 1.01 28.80
N GLU A 50 -13.30 1.66 29.75
CA GLU A 50 -12.83 1.00 30.95
C GLU A 50 -14.06 0.72 31.84
N GLY A 51 -14.70 -0.43 31.63
CA GLY A 51 -15.93 -0.80 32.32
C GLY A 51 -15.98 -2.30 32.59
N ASN A 52 -15.63 -2.65 33.82
CA ASN A 52 -15.66 -3.96 34.46
C ASN A 52 -17.07 -4.61 34.49
N ASP A 53 -17.12 -5.95 34.63
CA ASP A 53 -18.28 -6.84 34.94
C ASP A 53 -19.36 -7.04 33.85
N ASP A 54 -19.99 -8.20 33.60
CA ASP A 54 -19.97 -9.55 34.15
C ASP A 54 -20.74 -10.49 33.17
N THR A 55 -20.74 -11.80 33.41
CA THR A 55 -21.49 -12.93 32.77
C THR A 55 -20.74 -13.82 31.74
N GLU A 56 -19.93 -14.73 32.30
CA GLU A 56 -20.01 -16.21 32.16
C GLU A 56 -21.05 -16.73 31.13
N SER A 57 -20.85 -17.73 30.28
CA SER A 57 -20.12 -18.99 30.41
C SER A 57 -20.12 -19.69 29.04
N THR A 58 -19.01 -20.29 28.62
CA THR A 58 -18.97 -21.70 28.22
C THR A 58 -17.50 -22.09 28.11
N ARG A 59 -17.11 -22.93 29.05
CA ARG A 59 -15.86 -23.67 29.07
C ARG A 59 -15.70 -24.40 27.74
N GLN A 60 -14.69 -24.06 26.95
CA GLN A 60 -14.16 -25.03 26.00
C GLN A 60 -12.65 -24.86 25.83
N ALA A 61 -11.97 -25.71 26.59
CA ALA A 61 -10.73 -26.38 26.25
C ALA A 61 -9.52 -25.52 25.87
N ASP A 62 -8.56 -25.51 26.79
CA ASP A 62 -7.17 -25.81 26.47
C ASP A 62 -7.06 -26.77 25.28
N ALA A 63 -6.83 -26.22 24.10
CA ALA A 63 -6.37 -26.96 22.93
C ALA A 63 -5.69 -26.01 21.95
N ARG A 64 -4.36 -26.01 22.01
CA ARG A 64 -3.45 -25.70 20.91
C ARG A 64 -3.28 -24.22 20.57
N ASP A 65 -2.40 -23.62 21.37
CA ASP A 65 -1.40 -22.63 20.94
C ASP A 65 -0.45 -23.23 19.88
N THR A 66 -1.00 -23.71 18.76
CA THR A 66 -0.25 -24.29 17.64
C THR A 66 -0.88 -23.84 16.32
N GLN A 67 -0.43 -22.66 15.87
CA GLN A 67 -0.48 -22.11 14.51
C GLN A 67 -1.80 -21.58 13.92
N PRO A 68 -1.70 -20.37 13.33
CA PRO A 68 -1.71 -20.29 11.88
C PRO A 68 -0.46 -19.55 11.35
N THR A 69 0.75 -20.00 11.70
CA THR A 69 1.98 -19.44 11.10
C THR A 69 2.00 -19.68 9.59
N THR A 70 1.41 -20.77 9.09
CA THR A 70 1.30 -21.05 7.65
C THR A 70 0.48 -20.01 6.90
N SER A 71 -0.64 -19.54 7.47
CA SER A 71 -1.48 -18.50 6.85
C SER A 71 -0.76 -17.15 6.80
N ARG A 72 -0.06 -16.78 7.88
CA ARG A 72 0.74 -15.56 7.93
C ARG A 72 1.94 -15.62 6.98
N GLN A 73 2.70 -16.71 7.00
CA GLN A 73 3.84 -16.94 6.11
C GLN A 73 3.41 -16.97 4.64
N GLN A 74 2.23 -17.53 4.33
CA GLN A 74 1.71 -17.55 2.97
C GLN A 74 1.33 -16.14 2.48
N ARG A 75 0.73 -15.30 3.34
CA ARG A 75 0.48 -13.88 3.04
C ARG A 75 1.79 -13.12 2.83
N GLU A 76 2.78 -13.32 3.69
CA GLU A 76 4.09 -12.69 3.58
C GLU A 76 4.82 -13.13 2.28
N ALA A 77 4.74 -14.40 1.91
CA ALA A 77 5.28 -14.91 0.65
C ALA A 77 4.59 -14.32 -0.59
N ASP A 78 3.27 -14.18 -0.53
CA ASP A 78 2.48 -13.57 -1.61
C ASP A 78 2.79 -12.07 -1.76
N LEU A 79 2.97 -11.35 -0.66
CA LEU A 79 3.40 -9.96 -0.66
C LEU A 79 4.80 -9.82 -1.25
N CYS A 80 5.76 -10.62 -0.77
CA CYS A 80 7.13 -10.59 -1.28
C CYS A 80 7.19 -10.87 -2.79
N ARG A 81 6.37 -11.80 -3.29
CA ARG A 81 6.26 -12.09 -4.73
C ARG A 81 5.75 -10.87 -5.52
N ARG A 82 4.71 -10.19 -5.03
CA ARG A 82 4.14 -9.00 -5.68
C ARG A 82 5.10 -7.82 -5.65
N GLU A 83 5.79 -7.62 -4.52
CA GLU A 83 6.81 -6.57 -4.38
C GLU A 83 7.97 -6.77 -5.34
N LYS A 84 8.45 -8.02 -5.49
CA LYS A 84 9.48 -8.35 -6.47
C LYS A 84 9.04 -8.03 -7.89
N GLU A 85 7.83 -8.44 -8.27
CA GLU A 85 7.28 -8.17 -9.61
C GLU A 85 7.13 -6.66 -9.86
N LEU A 86 6.69 -5.89 -8.86
CA LEU A 86 6.62 -4.43 -8.95
C LEU A 86 8.00 -3.81 -9.14
N ALA A 87 8.99 -4.21 -8.33
CA ALA A 87 10.36 -3.72 -8.43
C ALA A 87 10.98 -4.02 -9.81
N GLU A 88 10.72 -5.20 -10.38
CA GLU A 88 11.18 -5.57 -11.72
C GLU A 88 10.54 -4.69 -12.81
N ARG A 89 9.23 -4.42 -12.72
CA ARG A 89 8.53 -3.52 -13.65
C ARG A 89 9.04 -2.08 -13.54
N GLU A 90 9.23 -1.59 -12.32
CA GLU A 90 9.78 -0.25 -12.07
C GLU A 90 11.21 -0.12 -12.61
N LEU A 91 12.04 -1.14 -12.44
CA LEU A 91 13.39 -1.18 -13.00
C LEU A 91 13.38 -1.03 -14.54
N VAL A 92 12.49 -1.74 -15.22
CA VAL A 92 12.32 -1.64 -16.68
C VAL A 92 11.92 -0.21 -17.08
N ILE A 93 10.96 0.38 -16.38
CA ILE A 93 10.52 1.75 -16.62
C ILE A 93 11.66 2.75 -16.43
N VAL A 94 12.45 2.61 -15.36
CA VAL A 94 13.60 3.49 -15.09
C VAL A 94 14.66 3.36 -16.18
N ARG A 95 14.97 2.13 -16.63
CA ARG A 95 15.91 1.90 -17.73
C ARG A 95 15.44 2.56 -19.02
N LEU A 96 14.16 2.39 -19.37
CA LEU A 96 13.58 3.02 -20.56
C LEU A 96 13.61 4.55 -20.47
N LYS A 97 13.24 5.12 -19.32
CA LYS A 97 13.31 6.57 -19.08
C LYS A 97 14.75 7.09 -19.22
N LEU A 98 15.72 6.38 -18.67
CA LEU A 98 17.13 6.74 -18.77
C LEU A 98 17.64 6.69 -20.22
N GLU A 99 17.22 5.69 -20.99
CA GLU A 99 17.58 5.59 -22.39
C GLU A 99 16.96 6.73 -23.22
N ALA A 100 15.68 7.05 -22.97
CA ALA A 100 15.00 8.14 -23.64
C ALA A 100 15.67 9.49 -23.36
N THR A 101 16.02 9.78 -22.10
CA THR A 101 16.71 11.04 -21.76
C THR A 101 18.09 11.13 -22.39
N ARG A 102 18.85 10.03 -22.43
CA ARG A 102 20.14 9.98 -23.13
C ARG A 102 19.99 10.28 -24.63
N LYS A 103 19.00 9.67 -25.29
CA LYS A 103 18.73 9.91 -26.71
C LYS A 103 18.32 11.36 -26.97
N MET A 104 17.47 11.94 -26.12
CA MET A 104 17.08 13.34 -26.23
C MET A 104 18.27 14.29 -26.15
N LEU A 105 19.14 14.10 -25.14
CA LEU A 105 20.35 14.91 -24.99
C LEU A 105 21.31 14.76 -26.18
N GLN A 106 21.43 13.55 -26.75
CA GLN A 106 22.24 13.34 -27.93
C GLN A 106 21.67 14.05 -29.17
N ILE A 107 20.35 13.98 -29.36
CA ILE A 107 19.67 14.69 -30.46
C ILE A 107 19.85 16.19 -30.31
N GLU A 108 19.65 16.74 -29.11
CA GLU A 108 19.81 18.16 -28.84
C GLU A 108 21.21 18.65 -29.22
N ARG A 109 22.27 17.97 -28.74
CA ARG A 109 23.66 18.29 -29.12
C ARG A 109 23.88 18.27 -30.63
N VAL A 110 23.40 17.23 -31.32
CA VAL A 110 23.54 17.12 -32.78
C VAL A 110 22.79 18.26 -33.49
N THR A 111 21.64 18.68 -32.98
CA THR A 111 20.91 19.82 -33.55
C THR A 111 21.62 21.15 -33.33
N GLU A 112 22.26 21.35 -32.18
CA GLU A 112 23.07 22.54 -31.90
C GLU A 112 24.31 22.59 -32.80
N ASP A 113 25.06 21.50 -32.89
CA ASP A 113 26.23 21.42 -33.76
C ASP A 113 25.87 21.68 -35.22
N ASN A 114 24.74 21.15 -35.70
CA ASN A 114 24.25 21.39 -37.05
C ASN A 114 23.82 22.86 -37.25
N ARG A 115 23.18 23.50 -36.26
CA ARG A 115 22.84 24.93 -36.30
C ARG A 115 24.08 25.82 -36.34
N HIS A 116 25.12 25.46 -35.61
CA HIS A 116 26.39 26.18 -35.65
C HIS A 116 27.08 26.01 -37.01
N ALA A 117 27.11 24.80 -37.55
CA ALA A 117 27.66 24.54 -38.88
C ALA A 117 26.94 25.32 -39.98
N THR A 118 25.60 25.37 -39.98
CA THR A 118 24.83 26.13 -40.98
C THR A 118 25.06 27.63 -40.84
N THR A 119 25.09 28.16 -39.61
CA THR A 119 25.36 29.58 -39.35
C THR A 119 26.76 29.98 -39.82
N THR A 120 27.77 29.15 -39.57
CA THR A 120 29.15 29.41 -40.03
C THR A 120 29.26 29.37 -41.56
N ILE A 121 28.60 28.41 -42.23
CA ILE A 121 28.58 28.32 -43.69
C ILE A 121 27.89 29.56 -44.31
N ASP A 122 26.77 30.01 -43.75
CA ASP A 122 26.05 31.18 -44.23
C ASP A 122 26.84 32.49 -44.04
N MET A 123 27.61 32.61 -42.97
CA MET A 123 28.52 33.75 -42.77
C MET A 123 29.68 33.74 -43.78
N GLN A 124 30.25 32.56 -44.08
CA GLN A 124 31.30 32.43 -45.10
C GLN A 124 30.82 32.74 -46.52
N ARG A 125 29.57 32.39 -46.88
CA ARG A 125 29.00 32.75 -48.19
C ARG A 125 28.72 34.25 -48.34
N ARG A 126 28.46 34.95 -47.24
CA ARG A 126 28.07 36.37 -47.25
C ARG A 126 29.27 37.34 -47.25
N GLY A 127 30.49 36.84 -47.07
CA GLY A 127 31.73 37.64 -47.08
C GLY A 127 32.60 37.47 -48.34
N VAL A 128 32.04 36.97 -49.44
CA VAL A 128 32.74 36.72 -50.73
C VAL A 128 32.37 37.73 -51.82
N ASP A 129 31.66 38.83 -51.48
CA ASP A 129 31.42 39.95 -52.39
C ASP A 129 32.32 41.16 -52.08
#